data_AF-A0A495ADH1-F1
#
_entry.id   AF-A0A495ADH1-F1
#
_cell.length_a   1.000
_cell.length_b   1.000
_cell.length_c   1.000
_cell.angle_alpha   90.00
_cell.angle_beta   90.00
_cell.angle_gamma   90.00
#
_symmetry.space_group_name_H-M   'P 1'
#
loop_
_entity.id
_entity.type
_entity.pdbx_description
1 polymer ?
#
loop_
_entity_poly.entity_id
_entity_poly.type
_entity_poly.pdbx_seq_one_letter_code
_entity_poly.pdbx_strand_id
1 'polypeptide(L)'
;MKRLYVPLILFLFLILEGVAIKFLPSRFVLGEQLMVPHWVLVLLIYVAVFYDRGNKSQAVIYAIIFGLLVDIVYTGILGVYMFSYAFVIYIIQNLKKLLHGNFFVMLLFSILGLVLSDMFITFIYDLVDIIVLNWDNYWLERLLPTVLLNLVFFVALYPILAKRLMEWGSENNWD
;
A
#
# COMPACT_ATOMS: atom_id res chain seq x y z
N MET A 1 -9.52 4.61 23.14
CA MET A 1 -9.64 5.67 22.10
C MET A 1 -8.55 5.62 21.02
N LYS A 2 -7.33 5.11 21.29
CA LYS A 2 -6.21 5.12 20.32
C LYS A 2 -6.35 4.12 19.14
N ARG A 3 -7.22 3.11 19.24
CA ARG A 3 -7.53 2.18 18.12
C ARG A 3 -8.11 2.88 16.87
N LEU A 4 -8.67 4.08 17.03
CA LEU A 4 -9.21 4.86 15.90
C LEU A 4 -8.13 5.64 15.13
N TYR A 5 -6.90 5.76 15.64
CA TYR A 5 -5.86 6.53 14.96
C TYR A 5 -5.40 5.87 13.66
N VAL A 6 -5.23 4.54 13.64
CA VAL A 6 -4.84 3.81 12.43
C VAL A 6 -5.85 4.00 11.29
N PRO A 7 -7.15 3.70 11.46
CA PRO A 7 -8.12 3.91 10.39
C PRO A 7 -8.27 5.39 10.01
N LEU A 8 -8.13 6.33 10.96
CA LEU A 8 -8.21 7.76 10.65
C LEU A 8 -7.02 8.24 9.81
N ILE A 9 -5.81 7.73 10.07
CA ILE A 9 -4.62 8.00 9.24
C ILE A 9 -4.81 7.39 7.86
N LEU A 10 -5.23 6.12 7.76
CA LEU A 10 -5.51 5.48 6.48
C LEU A 10 -6.54 6.25 5.67
N PHE A 11 -7.60 6.74 6.31
CA PHE A 11 -8.64 7.54 5.66
C PHE A 11 -8.14 8.92 5.21
N LEU A 12 -7.32 9.59 6.03
CA LEU A 12 -6.68 10.85 5.63
C LEU A 12 -5.81 10.63 4.38
N PHE A 13 -4.98 9.59 4.37
CA PHE A 13 -4.10 9.33 3.24
C PHE A 13 -4.82 8.78 2.02
N LEU A 14 -5.95 8.09 2.19
CA LEU A 14 -6.86 7.79 1.08
C LEU A 14 -7.23 9.10 0.36
N ILE A 15 -7.75 10.08 1.09
CA ILE A 15 -8.12 11.40 0.50
C ILE A 15 -6.90 12.07 -0.16
N LEU A 16 -5.75 12.09 0.53
CA LEU A 16 -4.54 12.72 0.00
C LEU A 16 -4.02 12.02 -1.25
N GLU A 17 -4.15 10.69 -1.37
CA GLU A 17 -3.78 9.92 -2.54
C GLU A 17 -4.59 10.35 -3.77
N GLY A 18 -5.92 10.48 -3.61
CA GLY A 18 -6.78 11.01 -4.67
C GLY A 18 -6.47 12.45 -5.07
N VAL A 19 -6.02 13.27 -4.12
CA VAL A 19 -5.58 14.64 -4.39
C VAL A 19 -4.25 14.63 -5.14
N ALA A 20 -3.31 13.77 -4.78
CA ALA A 20 -2.00 13.67 -5.40
C ALA A 20 -2.08 13.35 -6.90
N ILE A 21 -3.00 12.47 -7.30
CA ILE A 21 -3.24 12.15 -8.71
C ILE A 21 -3.57 13.41 -9.53
N LYS A 22 -4.27 14.38 -8.94
CA LYS A 22 -4.62 15.66 -9.62
C LYS A 22 -3.46 16.65 -9.71
N PHE A 23 -2.49 16.54 -8.82
CA PHE A 23 -1.32 17.43 -8.78
C PHE A 23 -0.11 16.87 -9.53
N LEU A 24 -0.12 15.59 -9.89
CA LEU A 24 0.90 15.00 -10.75
C LEU A 24 0.80 15.62 -12.16
N PRO A 25 1.91 16.11 -12.73
CA PRO A 25 1.95 16.62 -14.09
C PRO A 25 1.34 15.60 -15.07
N SER A 26 0.56 16.06 -16.04
CA SER A 26 -0.11 15.20 -17.03
C SER A 26 0.83 14.24 -17.77
N ARG A 27 2.12 14.57 -17.88
CA ARG A 27 3.16 13.70 -18.45
C ARG A 27 3.40 12.41 -17.65
N PHE A 28 3.14 12.42 -16.34
CA PHE A 28 3.29 11.26 -15.44
C PHE A 28 1.98 10.51 -15.18
N VAL A 29 0.84 11.10 -15.60
CA VAL A 29 -0.52 10.55 -15.40
C VAL A 29 -1.11 10.04 -16.72
N LEU A 30 -0.74 10.64 -17.86
CA LEU A 30 -1.27 10.36 -19.21
C LEU A 30 -0.16 10.20 -20.27
N GLY A 31 1.12 10.30 -19.88
CA GLY A 31 2.25 10.08 -20.78
C GLY A 31 2.70 8.62 -20.81
N GLU A 32 3.83 8.35 -21.46
CA GLU A 32 4.44 7.01 -21.57
C GLU A 32 4.80 6.44 -20.19
N GLN A 33 5.15 7.29 -19.22
CA GLN A 33 5.37 6.86 -17.83
C GLN A 33 4.11 7.04 -16.98
N LEU A 34 3.46 5.93 -16.63
CA LEU A 34 2.30 5.89 -15.74
C LEU A 34 2.77 5.64 -14.30
N MET A 35 2.64 6.66 -13.45
CA MET A 35 2.94 6.56 -12.03
C MET A 35 1.65 6.39 -11.22
N VAL A 36 1.53 5.28 -10.48
CA VAL A 36 0.35 5.02 -9.64
C VAL A 36 0.69 5.22 -8.15
N PRO A 37 0.06 6.19 -7.47
CA PRO A 37 0.16 6.28 -6.02
C PRO A 37 -0.43 5.03 -5.35
N HIS A 38 0.25 4.50 -4.34
CA HIS A 38 -0.17 3.37 -3.51
C HIS A 38 0.08 3.69 -2.03
N TRP A 39 -0.30 4.89 -1.60
CA TRP A 39 0.00 5.42 -0.25
C TRP A 39 -0.75 4.65 0.82
N VAL A 40 -2.01 4.29 0.56
CA VAL A 40 -2.81 3.40 1.40
C VAL A 40 -2.09 2.07 1.60
N LEU A 41 -1.57 1.45 0.54
CA LEU A 41 -0.81 0.19 0.64
C LEU A 41 0.44 0.36 1.51
N VAL A 42 1.25 1.39 1.26
CA VAL A 42 2.47 1.67 2.03
C VAL A 42 2.13 1.77 3.53
N LEU A 43 1.05 2.47 3.88
CA LEU A 43 0.58 2.58 5.27
C LEU A 43 0.10 1.25 5.83
N LEU A 44 -0.60 0.43 5.05
CA LEU A 44 -1.00 -0.91 5.47
C LEU A 44 0.23 -1.78 5.78
N ILE A 45 1.32 -1.65 5.03
CA ILE A 45 2.59 -2.34 5.31
C ILE A 45 3.18 -1.84 6.64
N TYR A 46 3.17 -0.52 6.89
CA TYR A 46 3.58 0.04 8.19
C TYR A 46 2.77 -0.54 9.35
N VAL A 47 1.45 -0.65 9.18
CA VAL A 47 0.54 -1.23 10.19
C VAL A 47 0.85 -2.72 10.38
N ALA A 48 1.03 -3.46 9.29
CA ALA A 48 1.37 -4.88 9.33
C ALA A 48 2.68 -5.13 10.08
N VAL A 49 3.70 -4.28 9.91
CA VAL A 49 5.03 -4.50 10.49
C VAL A 49 5.13 -3.98 11.93
N PHE A 50 4.62 -2.79 12.23
CA PHE A 50 4.87 -2.12 13.51
C PHE A 50 3.71 -2.15 14.50
N TYR A 51 2.48 -2.17 14.01
CA TYR A 51 1.28 -2.12 14.86
C TYR A 51 0.71 -3.51 15.16
N ASP A 52 0.60 -4.39 14.16
CA ASP A 52 0.14 -5.77 14.36
C ASP A 52 1.21 -6.58 15.09
N ARG A 53 1.07 -6.72 16.42
CA ARG A 53 1.88 -7.62 17.25
C ARG A 53 1.08 -8.85 17.65
N GLY A 54 1.68 -10.03 17.51
CA GLY A 54 1.04 -11.32 17.79
C GLY A 54 0.24 -11.88 16.59
N ASN A 55 -0.76 -12.73 16.86
CA ASN A 55 -1.57 -13.43 15.84
C ASN A 55 -2.81 -12.63 15.40
N LYS A 56 -2.86 -11.33 15.70
CA LYS A 56 -3.95 -10.43 15.28
C LYS A 56 -3.70 -10.02 13.82
N SER A 57 -4.66 -10.27 12.94
CA SER A 57 -4.61 -9.92 11.51
C SER A 57 -5.36 -8.62 11.20
N GLN A 58 -5.16 -7.57 12.00
CA GLN A 58 -5.90 -6.31 11.82
C GLN A 58 -5.46 -5.57 10.55
N ALA A 59 -4.19 -5.68 10.17
CA ALA A 59 -3.67 -5.11 8.93
C ALA A 59 -4.37 -5.70 7.69
N VAL A 60 -4.68 -7.01 7.69
CA VAL A 60 -5.43 -7.65 6.59
C VAL A 60 -6.87 -7.15 6.55
N ILE A 61 -7.53 -7.00 7.70
CA ILE A 61 -8.88 -6.43 7.76
C ILE A 61 -8.87 -4.99 7.23
N TYR A 62 -7.89 -4.18 7.62
CA TYR A 62 -7.74 -2.83 7.08
C TYR A 62 -7.43 -2.85 5.58
N ALA A 63 -6.65 -3.81 5.09
CA ALA A 63 -6.37 -3.95 3.67
C ALA A 63 -7.63 -4.27 2.86
N ILE A 64 -8.51 -5.12 3.37
CA ILE A 64 -9.82 -5.40 2.76
C ILE A 64 -10.67 -4.13 2.75
N ILE A 65 -10.85 -3.48 3.90
CA ILE A 65 -11.72 -2.31 4.02
C ILE A 65 -11.21 -1.15 3.16
N PHE A 66 -9.93 -0.79 3.30
CA PHE A 66 -9.36 0.35 2.58
C PHE A 66 -9.08 0.05 1.11
N GLY A 67 -8.76 -1.20 0.75
CA GLY A 67 -8.69 -1.62 -0.65
C GLY A 67 -10.06 -1.52 -1.33
N LEU A 68 -11.14 -1.92 -0.64
CA LEU A 68 -12.50 -1.72 -1.15
C LEU A 68 -12.87 -0.23 -1.25
N LEU A 69 -12.45 0.61 -0.31
CA LEU A 69 -12.65 2.06 -0.41
C LEU A 69 -11.89 2.66 -1.60
N VAL A 70 -10.66 2.21 -1.87
CA VAL A 70 -9.92 2.62 -3.07
C VAL A 70 -10.68 2.21 -4.32
N ASP A 71 -11.20 0.98 -4.38
CA ASP A 71 -12.01 0.54 -5.52
C ASP A 71 -13.26 1.43 -5.71
N ILE A 72 -13.97 1.78 -4.64
CA ILE A 72 -15.18 2.61 -4.72
C ILE A 72 -14.87 4.06 -5.15
N VAL A 73 -13.77 4.63 -4.66
CA VAL A 73 -13.49 6.06 -4.80
C VAL A 73 -12.68 6.36 -6.07
N TYR A 74 -11.75 5.50 -6.44
CA TYR A 74 -10.77 5.75 -7.50
C TYR A 74 -10.92 4.86 -8.72
N THR A 75 -11.63 3.74 -8.60
CA THR A 75 -11.75 2.78 -9.71
C THR A 75 -13.21 2.58 -10.11
N GLY A 76 -13.42 2.03 -11.30
CA GLY A 76 -14.75 1.63 -11.77
C GLY A 76 -15.09 0.17 -11.46
N ILE A 77 -14.16 -0.60 -10.86
CA ILE A 77 -14.29 -2.04 -10.64
C ILE A 77 -14.05 -2.38 -9.17
N LEU A 78 -15.09 -2.93 -8.56
CA LEU A 78 -15.04 -3.38 -7.17
C LEU A 78 -14.21 -4.65 -7.03
N GLY A 79 -13.30 -4.66 -6.07
CA GLY A 79 -12.59 -5.83 -5.60
C GLY A 79 -11.13 -5.92 -6.02
N VAL A 80 -10.69 -5.18 -7.05
CA VAL A 80 -9.32 -5.32 -7.57
C VAL A 80 -8.29 -4.90 -6.51
N TYR A 81 -8.41 -3.71 -5.95
CA TYR A 81 -7.53 -3.24 -4.89
C TYR A 81 -7.81 -3.97 -3.57
N MET A 82 -9.08 -4.26 -3.26
CA MET A 82 -9.45 -5.05 -2.07
C MET A 82 -8.69 -6.39 -2.01
N PHE A 83 -8.75 -7.19 -3.08
CA PHE A 83 -8.09 -8.50 -3.10
C PHE A 83 -6.57 -8.36 -3.19
N SER A 84 -6.06 -7.42 -4.00
CA SER A 84 -4.62 -7.20 -4.16
C SER A 84 -3.95 -6.79 -2.85
N TYR A 85 -4.51 -5.79 -2.17
CA TYR A 85 -3.94 -5.30 -0.91
C TYR A 85 -4.09 -6.35 0.19
N ALA A 86 -5.24 -7.02 0.30
CA ALA A 86 -5.43 -8.07 1.29
C ALA A 86 -4.43 -9.22 1.12
N PHE A 87 -4.22 -9.67 -0.12
CA PHE A 87 -3.29 -10.74 -0.46
C PHE A 87 -1.84 -10.37 -0.13
N VAL A 88 -1.40 -9.18 -0.56
CA VAL A 88 -0.04 -8.69 -0.31
C VAL A 88 0.23 -8.49 1.18
N ILE A 89 -0.71 -7.89 1.90
CA ILE A 89 -0.56 -7.66 3.34
C ILE A 89 -0.57 -8.99 4.11
N TYR A 90 -1.35 -9.98 3.68
CA TYR A 90 -1.31 -11.32 4.23
C TYR A 90 0.08 -11.96 4.06
N ILE A 91 0.69 -11.85 2.86
CA ILE A 91 2.05 -12.35 2.63
C ILE A 91 3.05 -11.65 3.57
N ILE A 92 3.02 -10.31 3.61
CA ILE A 92 3.94 -9.53 4.46
C ILE A 92 3.77 -9.87 5.94
N GLN A 93 2.55 -10.08 6.41
CA GLN A 93 2.27 -10.46 7.79
C GLN A 93 2.82 -11.84 8.16
N ASN A 94 2.95 -12.75 7.19
CA ASN A 94 3.60 -14.04 7.41
C ASN A 94 5.13 -13.91 7.36
N LEU A 95 5.66 -13.14 6.41
CA LEU A 95 7.11 -12.93 6.25
C LEU A 95 7.73 -12.15 7.43
N LYS A 96 7.01 -11.19 8.02
CA LYS A 96 7.53 -10.41 9.16
C LYS A 96 7.85 -11.27 10.38
N LYS A 97 7.29 -12.48 10.49
CA LYS A 97 7.59 -13.41 11.60
C LYS A 97 9.03 -13.92 11.52
N LEU A 98 9.65 -13.86 10.34
CA LEU A 98 11.01 -14.32 10.07
C LEU A 98 12.06 -13.21 10.19
N LEU A 99 11.66 -11.94 10.12
CA LEU A 99 12.55 -10.80 9.99
C LEU A 99 12.29 -9.76 11.08
N HIS A 100 13.36 -9.25 11.69
CA HIS A 100 13.24 -8.24 12.74
C HIS A 100 12.81 -6.88 12.15
N GLY A 101 11.88 -6.19 12.81
CA GLY A 101 11.37 -4.89 12.37
C GLY A 101 12.44 -3.78 12.46
N ASN A 102 13.22 -3.62 11.40
CA ASN A 102 14.16 -2.52 11.21
C ASN A 102 13.87 -1.76 9.90
N PHE A 103 14.59 -0.68 9.63
CA PHE A 103 14.41 0.12 8.42
C PHE A 103 14.56 -0.71 7.13
N PHE A 104 15.59 -1.55 7.05
CA PHE A 104 15.87 -2.36 5.85
C PHE A 104 14.80 -3.41 5.57
N VAL A 105 14.28 -4.06 6.61
CA VAL A 105 13.18 -5.03 6.49
C VAL A 105 11.90 -4.34 6.04
N MET A 106 11.63 -3.14 6.58
CA MET A 106 10.49 -2.35 6.15
C MET A 106 10.64 -1.89 4.69
N LEU A 107 11.83 -1.43 4.28
CA LEU A 107 12.13 -1.08 2.90
C LEU A 107 11.92 -2.27 1.96
N LEU A 108 12.41 -3.45 2.35
CA LEU A 108 12.22 -4.69 1.60
C LEU A 108 10.73 -5.03 1.43
N PHE A 109 9.95 -4.98 2.51
CA PHE A 109 8.50 -5.24 2.45
C PHE A 109 7.74 -4.19 1.65
N SER A 110 8.15 -2.92 1.70
CA SER A 110 7.59 -1.88 0.84
C SER A 110 7.86 -2.15 -0.63
N ILE A 111 9.09 -2.49 -1.01
CA ILE A 111 9.42 -2.86 -2.41
C ILE A 111 8.61 -4.07 -2.84
N LEU A 112 8.65 -5.15 -2.06
CA LEU A 112 7.93 -6.38 -2.36
C LEU A 112 6.42 -6.15 -2.49
N GLY A 113 5.84 -5.41 -1.54
CA GLY A 113 4.42 -5.13 -1.52
C GLY A 113 3.97 -4.27 -2.69
N LEU A 114 4.73 -3.23 -3.03
CA LEU A 114 4.45 -2.37 -4.18
C LEU A 114 4.53 -3.17 -5.49
N VAL A 115 5.58 -3.97 -5.67
CA VAL A 115 5.75 -4.78 -6.88
C VAL A 115 4.63 -5.80 -7.03
N LEU A 116 4.36 -6.59 -5.98
CA LEU A 116 3.32 -7.61 -6.04
C LEU A 116 1.94 -7.00 -6.26
N SER A 117 1.64 -5.89 -5.59
CA SER A 117 0.33 -5.25 -5.73
C SER A 117 0.14 -4.63 -7.11
N ASP A 118 1.11 -3.86 -7.63
CA ASP A 118 0.97 -3.24 -8.94
C ASP A 118 0.87 -4.30 -10.03
N MET A 119 1.68 -5.37 -9.94
CA MET A 119 1.59 -6.50 -10.87
C MET A 119 0.23 -7.18 -10.82
N PHE A 120 -0.31 -7.45 -9.63
CA PHE A 120 -1.59 -8.16 -9.49
C PHE A 120 -2.77 -7.31 -9.94
N ILE A 121 -2.79 -6.01 -9.60
CA ILE A 121 -3.81 -5.05 -10.08
C ILE A 121 -3.77 -4.96 -11.59
N THR A 122 -2.58 -4.77 -12.15
CA THR A 122 -2.39 -4.63 -13.60
C THR A 122 -2.77 -5.92 -14.34
N PHE A 123 -2.39 -7.08 -13.80
CA PHE A 123 -2.80 -8.38 -14.34
C PHE A 123 -4.32 -8.56 -14.34
N ILE A 124 -5.01 -8.19 -13.26
CA ILE A 124 -6.48 -8.28 -13.21
C ILE A 124 -7.11 -7.35 -14.24
N TYR A 125 -6.61 -6.11 -14.38
CA TYR A 125 -7.13 -5.16 -15.35
C TYR A 125 -6.89 -5.56 -16.81
N ASP A 126 -5.79 -6.24 -17.10
CA ASP A 126 -5.53 -6.84 -18.41
C ASP A 126 -6.47 -8.03 -18.65
N LEU A 127 -6.68 -8.89 -17.64
CA LEU A 127 -7.56 -10.05 -17.71
C LEU A 127 -9.04 -9.70 -17.96
N VAL A 128 -9.50 -8.55 -17.46
CA VAL A 128 -10.86 -8.05 -17.67
C VAL A 128 -10.97 -7.04 -18.83
N ASP A 129 -9.96 -6.97 -19.69
CA ASP A 129 -9.91 -6.13 -20.89
C ASP A 129 -10.10 -4.61 -20.64
N ILE A 130 -9.73 -4.11 -19.45
CA ILE A 130 -9.74 -2.65 -19.20
C ILE A 130 -8.52 -1.98 -19.83
N ILE A 131 -7.38 -2.65 -19.73
CA ILE A 131 -6.10 -2.18 -20.27
C ILE A 131 -5.55 -3.26 -21.19
N VAL A 132 -4.73 -2.85 -22.16
CA VAL A 132 -3.92 -3.78 -22.96
C VAL A 132 -2.49 -3.61 -22.51
N LEU A 133 -1.96 -4.61 -21.80
CA LEU A 133 -0.60 -4.50 -21.27
C LEU A 133 0.44 -5.01 -22.25
N ASN A 134 1.43 -4.17 -22.55
CA ASN A 134 2.69 -4.64 -23.10
C ASN A 134 3.66 -4.95 -21.96
N TRP A 135 3.85 -6.23 -21.67
CA TRP A 135 4.75 -6.70 -20.61
C TRP A 135 6.21 -6.29 -20.81
N ASP A 136 6.65 -6.06 -22.05
CA ASP A 136 8.03 -5.65 -22.32
C ASP A 136 8.30 -4.23 -21.79
N ASN A 137 7.32 -3.33 -21.96
CA ASN A 137 7.42 -1.94 -21.56
C ASN A 137 7.01 -1.72 -20.09
N TYR A 138 6.12 -2.57 -19.56
CA TYR A 138 5.54 -2.45 -18.22
C TYR A 138 6.59 -2.20 -17.12
N TRP A 139 7.72 -2.89 -17.16
CA TRP A 139 8.76 -2.83 -16.13
C TRP A 139 9.38 -1.43 -15.99
N LEU A 140 9.76 -0.80 -17.11
CA LEU A 140 10.48 0.48 -17.13
C LEU A 140 9.55 1.68 -17.17
N GLU A 141 8.40 1.54 -17.85
CA GLU A 141 7.48 2.64 -18.10
C GLU A 141 6.44 2.80 -16.99
N ARG A 142 6.11 1.73 -16.25
CA ARG A 142 5.08 1.78 -15.21
C ARG A 142 5.55 1.33 -13.84
N LEU A 143 6.09 0.11 -13.74
CA LEU A 143 6.42 -0.48 -12.44
C LEU A 143 7.53 0.30 -11.74
N LEU A 144 8.66 0.51 -12.41
CA LEU A 144 9.81 1.20 -11.81
C LEU A 144 9.45 2.64 -11.36
N PRO A 145 8.82 3.49 -12.19
CA PRO A 145 8.34 4.81 -11.79
C PRO A 145 7.39 4.76 -10.58
N THR A 146 6.45 3.82 -10.58
CA THR A 146 5.47 3.62 -9.50
C THR A 146 6.14 3.23 -8.19
N VAL A 147 7.07 2.27 -8.22
CA VAL A 147 7.82 1.86 -7.04
C VAL A 147 8.65 3.02 -6.51
N LEU A 148 9.39 3.73 -7.36
CA LEU A 148 10.23 4.86 -6.95
C LEU A 148 9.41 5.97 -6.29
N LEU A 149 8.28 6.36 -6.89
CA LEU A 149 7.36 7.36 -6.32
C LEU A 149 6.92 6.98 -4.90
N ASN A 150 6.47 5.74 -4.74
CA ASN A 150 5.96 5.25 -3.47
C ASN A 150 7.08 5.01 -2.43
N LEU A 151 8.30 4.71 -2.87
CA LEU A 151 9.46 4.62 -1.98
C LEU A 151 9.88 5.98 -1.42
N VAL A 152 9.82 7.04 -2.21
CA VAL A 152 10.05 8.41 -1.70
C VAL A 152 9.05 8.74 -0.59
N PHE A 153 7.78 8.43 -0.82
CA PHE A 153 6.72 8.59 0.17
C PHE A 153 6.95 7.73 1.43
N PHE A 154 7.34 6.46 1.24
CA PHE A 154 7.72 5.56 2.33
C PHE A 154 8.82 6.16 3.21
N VAL A 155 9.94 6.61 2.62
CA VAL A 155 11.09 7.16 3.36
C VAL A 155 10.69 8.43 4.12
N ALA A 156 9.89 9.30 3.50
CA ALA A 156 9.43 10.53 4.14
C ALA A 156 8.59 10.28 5.41
N LEU A 157 7.78 9.21 5.42
CA LEU A 157 6.91 8.88 6.55
C LEU A 157 7.57 8.03 7.64
N TYR A 158 8.65 7.32 7.32
CA TYR A 158 9.32 6.40 8.25
C TYR A 158 9.62 6.98 9.64
N PRO A 159 10.29 8.14 9.77
CA PRO A 159 10.68 8.65 11.09
C PRO A 159 9.47 9.02 11.97
N ILE A 160 8.33 9.36 11.36
CA ILE A 160 7.13 9.81 12.07
C ILE A 160 6.24 8.62 12.42
N LEU A 161 5.93 7.77 11.43
CA LEU A 161 4.94 6.70 11.59
C LEU A 161 5.49 5.46 12.27
N ALA A 162 6.75 5.08 12.01
CA ALA A 162 7.31 3.87 12.61
C ALA A 162 7.28 3.96 14.15
N LYS A 163 7.74 5.09 14.70
CA LYS A 163 7.74 5.32 16.15
C LYS A 163 6.32 5.31 16.74
N ARG A 164 5.38 6.05 16.14
CA ARG A 164 4.00 6.16 16.64
C ARG A 164 3.24 4.83 16.58
N LEU A 165 3.39 4.07 15.49
CA LEU A 165 2.71 2.77 15.33
C LEU A 165 3.26 1.72 16.30
N MET A 166 4.58 1.74 16.57
CA MET A 166 5.18 0.87 17.59
C MET A 166 4.63 1.18 18.98
N GLU A 167 4.52 2.46 19.34
CA GLU A 167 3.96 2.92 20.62
C GLU A 167 2.49 2.46 20.77
N TRP A 168 1.64 2.77 19.79
CA TRP A 168 0.22 2.41 19.83
C TRP A 168 -0.02 0.90 19.80
N GLY A 169 0.80 0.14 19.06
CA GLY A 169 0.72 -1.32 19.04
C GLY A 169 1.13 -1.97 20.36
N SER A 170 2.03 -1.33 21.13
CA SER A 170 2.48 -1.84 22.43
C SER A 170 1.44 -1.67 23.53
N GLU A 171 0.70 -0.56 23.53
CA GLU A 171 -0.34 -0.26 24.53
C GLU A 171 -1.57 -1.16 24.37
N ASN A 172 -1.88 -1.55 23.13
CA ASN A 172 -3.09 -2.29 22.76
C ASN A 172 -3.05 -3.79 23.11
N ASN A 173 -1.98 -4.26 23.77
CA ASN A 173 -1.75 -5.63 24.21
C ASN A 173 -1.82 -5.82 25.74
N TRP A 174 -2.10 -4.76 26.50
CA TRP A 174 -2.27 -4.82 27.97
C TRP A 174 -3.74 -4.75 28.42
N ASP A 175 -4.67 -4.70 27.47
CA ASP A 175 -6.13 -4.89 27.66
C ASP A 175 -6.55 -6.27 27.14
#